data_AF-A0A239P9U8-F1
#
_entry.id   AF-A0A239P9U8-F1
#
_cell.length_a   1.000
_cell.length_b   1.000
_cell.length_c   1.000
_cell.angle_alpha   90.00
_cell.angle_beta   90.00
_cell.angle_gamma   90.00
#
_symmetry.space_group_name_H-M   'P 1'
#
loop_
_entity.id
_entity.type
_entity.pdbx_description
1 polymer ?
#
loop_
_entity_poly.entity_id
_entity_poly.type
_entity_poly.pdbx_seq_one_letter_code
_entity_poly.pdbx_strand_id
1 'polypeptide(L)' 'MLHRTVEYDVKEVEPGLWRWNIYPGNRTVRGPVKFRSRELAVEACHGEINNGIERTRRQATRH' A
#
# COMPACT_ATOMS: atom_id res chain seq x y z
N MET A 1 10.25 1.69 4.79
CA MET A 1 10.76 2.65 3.77
C MET A 1 10.03 3.97 3.93
N LEU A 2 10.63 5.10 3.56
CA LEU A 2 10.01 6.43 3.67
C LEU A 2 9.85 7.02 2.27
N HIS A 3 8.64 7.41 1.89
CA HIS A 3 8.40 8.16 0.66
C HIS A 3 7.80 9.52 1.01
N ARG A 4 8.55 10.59 0.70
CA ARG A 4 8.23 11.99 0.99
C ARG A 4 8.13 12.31 2.50
N THR A 5 7.04 11.89 3.14
CA THR A 5 6.76 12.04 4.59
C THR A 5 5.90 10.90 5.14
N VAL A 6 5.67 9.87 4.33
CA VAL A 6 4.79 8.75 4.67
C VAL A 6 5.63 7.48 4.75
N GLU A 7 5.57 6.82 5.90
CA GLU A 7 6.19 5.52 6.09
C GLU A 7 5.39 4.46 5.32
N TYR A 8 6.08 3.52 4.70
CA TYR A 8 5.44 2.39 4.06
C TYR A 8 6.31 1.14 4.16
N ASP A 9 5.64 -0.01 4.14
CA ASP A 9 6.20 -1.34 4.23
C ASP A 9 5.61 -2.21 3.12
N VAL A 10 6.45 -3.00 2.47
CA VAL A 10 6.02 -3.97 1.46
C VAL A 10 6.45 -5.33 1.92
N LYS A 11 5.46 -6.17 2.24
CA LYS A 11 5.67 -7.52 2.77
C LYS A 11 5.02 -8.55 1.86
N GLU A 12 5.71 -9.66 1.71
CA GLU A 12 5.13 -10.87 1.16
C GLU A 12 4.19 -11.46 2.21
N VAL A 13 2.94 -11.67 1.84
CA VAL A 13 1.92 -12.24 2.74
C VAL A 13 1.62 -13.69 2.41
N GLU A 14 1.82 -14.09 1.15
CA GLU A 14 1.78 -15.47 0.68
C GLU A 14 2.88 -15.66 -0.38
N PRO A 15 3.34 -16.88 -0.66
CA PRO A 15 4.40 -17.13 -1.64
C PRO A 15 4.08 -16.50 -3.00
N GLY A 16 4.85 -15.50 -3.40
CA GLY A 16 4.62 -14.78 -4.65
C GLY A 16 3.44 -13.80 -4.62
N LEU A 17 2.87 -13.48 -3.46
CA LEU A 17 1.88 -12.43 -3.28
C LEU A 17 2.38 -11.36 -2.30
N TRP A 18 2.58 -10.18 -2.86
CA TRP A 18 3.10 -9.03 -2.17
C TRP A 18 1.99 -8.04 -1.84
N ARG A 19 2.14 -7.40 -0.68
CA ARG A 19 1.22 -6.39 -0.17
C ARG A 19 2.00 -5.20 0.34
N TRP A 20 1.56 -4.01 -0.02
CA TRP A 20 2.04 -2.77 0.57
C TRP A 20 1.16 -2.33 1.74
N ASN A 21 1.77 -1.65 2.71
CA ASN A 21 1.15 -1.05 3.88
C ASN A 21 1.75 0.34 4.00
N ILE A 22 0.89 1.35 4.06
CA ILE A 22 1.28 2.74 4.18
C ILE A 22 0.83 3.21 5.57
N TYR A 23 1.69 3.92 6.27
CA TYR A 23 1.47 4.43 7.61
C TYR A 23 1.46 5.97 7.58
N PRO A 24 0.37 6.59 7.11
CA PRO A 24 0.24 8.05 7.19
C PRO A 24 -0.09 8.47 8.63
N GLY A 25 0.95 8.83 9.40
CA GLY A 25 0.81 9.21 10.80
C GLY A 25 0.24 8.06 11.63
N ASN A 26 -0.93 8.27 12.24
CA ASN A 26 -1.56 7.29 13.14
C ASN A 26 -2.54 6.31 12.47
N ARG A 27 -2.58 6.26 11.13
CA ARG A 27 -3.42 5.33 10.38
C ARG A 27 -2.56 4.31 9.67
N THR A 28 -3.11 3.11 9.46
CA THR A 28 -2.51 2.11 8.58
C THR A 28 -3.44 1.89 7.39
N VAL A 29 -2.92 2.12 6.20
CA VAL A 29 -3.60 1.92 4.93
C VAL A 29 -2.98 0.71 4.27
N ARG A 30 -3.77 -0.35 4.12
CA ARG A 30 -3.27 -1.61 3.58
C ARG A 30 -3.74 -1.79 2.15
N GLY A 31 -2.80 -2.05 1.25
CA GLY A 31 -3.08 -2.34 -0.14
C GLY A 31 -3.68 -3.73 -0.35
N PRO A 32 -4.17 -4.00 -1.59
CA PRO A 32 -4.64 -5.32 -1.99
C PRO A 32 -3.47 -6.31 -2.11
N VAL A 33 -3.74 -7.58 -1.76
CA VAL A 33 -2.82 -8.71 -1.90
C VAL A 33 -3.00 -9.32 -3.30
N LYS A 34 -2.46 -8.65 -4.31
CA LYS A 34 -2.61 -9.11 -5.71
C LYS A 34 -1.33 -8.98 -6.54
N PHE A 35 -0.27 -8.45 -5.93
CA PHE A 35 0.95 -8.14 -6.65
C PHE A 35 1.85 -9.37 -6.67
N ARG A 36 2.20 -9.85 -7.87
CA ARG A 36 3.09 -11.00 -8.03
C ARG A 36 4.57 -10.68 -7.82
N SER A 37 4.89 -9.40 -7.72
CA SER A 37 6.24 -8.89 -7.55
C SER A 37 6.27 -7.77 -6.52
N ARG A 38 7.35 -7.74 -5.74
CA ARG A 38 7.62 -6.66 -4.79
C ARG A 38 7.63 -5.29 -5.46
N GLU A 39 8.25 -5.19 -6.63
CA GLU A 39 8.37 -3.94 -7.39
C GLU A 39 7.00 -3.38 -7.79
N LEU A 40 6.11 -4.22 -8.33
CA LEU A 40 4.73 -3.84 -8.65
C LEU A 40 3.96 -3.37 -7.42
N ALA A 41 4.17 -4.00 -6.26
CA ALA A 41 3.58 -3.55 -5.00
C ALA A 41 4.15 -2.19 -4.55
N VAL A 42 5.45 -1.94 -4.75
CA VAL A 42 6.10 -0.66 -4.43
C VAL A 42 5.60 0.44 -5.36
N GLU A 43 5.53 0.20 -6.67
CA GLU A 43 5.02 1.17 -7.65
C GLU A 43 3.56 1.54 -7.38
N ALA A 44 2.72 0.55 -7.09
CA ALA A 44 1.33 0.80 -6.70
C ALA A 44 1.23 1.56 -5.37
N CYS A 45 2.12 1.26 -4.41
CA CYS A 45 2.22 1.99 -3.15
C CYS A 45 2.59 3.46 -3.39
N HIS A 46 3.60 3.74 -4.21
CA HIS A 46 3.99 5.10 -4.57
C HIS A 46 2.88 5.82 -5.32
N GLY A 47 2.17 5.13 -6.21
CA GLY A 47 0.98 5.65 -6.89
C GLY A 47 -0.11 6.07 -5.91
N GLU A 48 -0.38 5.28 -4.87
CA GLU A 48 -1.37 5.61 -3.84
C GLU A 48 -0.92 6.76 -2.91
N ILE A 49 0.37 6.80 -2.54
CA ILE A 49 0.95 7.91 -1.78
C ILE A 49 0.88 9.22 -2.59
N ASN A 50 1.18 9.17 -3.89
CA ASN A 50 1.17 10.34 -4.78
C ASN A 50 -0.25 10.77 -5.18
N ASN A 51 -1.16 9.83 -5.43
CA ASN A 51 -2.54 10.13 -5.81
C ASN A 51 -3.40 10.59 -4.62
N GLY A 52 -2.81 10.62 -3.43
CA GLY A 52 -3.49 11.00 -2.21
C GLY A 52 -4.32 9.83 -1.69
N ILE A 53 -4.21 9.61 -0.38
CA ILE A 53 -4.90 8.62 0.47
C ILE A 53 -6.44 8.81 0.47
N GLU A 54 -7.01 9.38 -0.59
CA GLU A 54 -8.42 9.63 -0.83
C GLU A 54 -9.12 8.43 -1.49
N ARG A 55 -8.41 7.62 -2.31
CA ARG A 55 -9.02 6.42 -2.93
C ARG A 55 -9.12 5.23 -1.99
N THR A 56 -8.12 4.97 -1.14
CA THR A 56 -8.19 3.81 -0.23
C THR A 56 -9.30 3.93 0.82
N ARG A 57 -9.79 5.15 1.09
CA ARG A 57 -11.04 5.35 1.86
C ARG A 57 -12.27 4.73 1.19
N ARG A 58 -12.31 4.60 -0.14
CA ARG A 58 -13.46 4.05 -0.87
C ARG A 58 -13.42 2.53 -1.07
N GLN A 59 -12.25 1.89 -1.00
CA GLN A 59 -12.15 0.42 -1.13
C GLN A 59 -12.24 -0.34 0.19
N ALA A 60 -12.00 0.30 1.34
CA ALA A 60 -12.23 -0.30 2.66
C ALA A 60 -13.72 -0.34 3.07
N THR A 61 -14.64 0.13 2.21
CA THR A 61 -16.10 0.22 2.48
C THR A 61 -16.92 -0.68 1.54
N ARG A 62 -16.38 -1.80 1.08
CA ARG A 62 -17.20 -2.87 0.48
C ARG A 62 -17.03 -4.13 1.32
N HIS A 63 -17.95 -4.20 2.28
CA HIS A 63 -18.27 -5.29 3.19
C HIS A 63 -18.96 -6.44 2.44
#